data_AF-A0A952CFM6-F1
#
_entry.id   AF-A0A952CFM6-F1
#
_cell.length_a   1.000
_cell.length_b   1.000
_cell.length_c   1.000
_cell.angle_alpha   90.00
_cell.angle_beta   90.00
_cell.angle_gamma   90.00
#
_symmetry.space_group_name_H-M   'P 1'
#
loop_
_entity.id
_entity.type
_entity.pdbx_description
1 polymer ?
#
loop_
_entity_poly.entity_id
_entity_poly.type
_entity_poly.pdbx_seq_one_letter_code
_entity_poly.pdbx_strand_id
1 'polypeptide(L)' 'MRYPIIAAAALALAACATQEAAPARQAAAPAAKAPQCWSGDHGRFFDVGARTTISGVDVSCEKTTDGKSAQWMGKKH' A
#
# COMPACT_ATOMS: atom_id res chain seq x y z
N MET A 1 -48.11 -33.45 3.55
CA MET A 1 -47.96 -32.50 2.42
C MET A 1 -46.77 -31.60 2.76
N ARG A 2 -45.51 -31.81 2.36
CA ARG A 2 -44.88 -31.90 1.03
C ARG A 2 -45.27 -30.76 0.09
N TYR A 3 -44.61 -29.60 0.26
CA TYR A 3 -44.40 -28.61 -0.81
C TYR A 3 -42.97 -28.04 -0.70
N PRO A 4 -42.03 -28.46 -1.58
CA PRO A 4 -40.72 -27.87 -1.69
C PRO A 4 -40.78 -26.62 -2.58
N ILE A 5 -40.48 -25.44 -2.04
CA ILE A 5 -40.24 -24.23 -2.86
C ILE A 5 -38.74 -24.17 -3.14
N ILE A 6 -38.35 -24.76 -4.27
CA ILE A 6 -37.06 -24.54 -4.93
C ILE A 6 -37.33 -23.71 -6.18
N ALA A 7 -36.40 -22.81 -6.50
CA ALA A 7 -36.19 -22.11 -7.76
C ALA A 7 -36.84 -20.71 -7.92
N ALA A 8 -36.09 -19.67 -7.55
CA ALA A 8 -36.19 -18.35 -8.21
C ALA A 8 -34.97 -17.42 -8.04
N ALA A 9 -33.80 -17.90 -7.58
CA ALA A 9 -32.64 -17.02 -7.32
C ALA A 9 -31.60 -16.95 -8.47
N ALA A 10 -31.93 -17.46 -9.67
CA ALA A 10 -30.97 -17.59 -10.77
C ALA A 10 -31.09 -16.54 -11.89
N LEU A 11 -31.94 -15.51 -11.74
CA LEU A 11 -32.16 -14.51 -12.80
C LEU A 11 -31.45 -13.16 -12.54
N ALA A 12 -30.82 -12.97 -11.38
CA ALA A 12 -30.15 -11.71 -11.04
C ALA A 12 -28.67 -11.63 -11.49
N LEU A 13 -28.05 -12.74 -11.92
CA LEU A 13 -26.62 -12.76 -12.30
C LEU A 13 -26.36 -12.45 -13.79
N ALA A 14 -27.38 -12.39 -14.65
CA ALA A 14 -27.19 -12.21 -16.09
C ALA A 14 -27.21 -10.73 -16.56
N ALA A 15 -27.53 -9.78 -15.68
CA ALA A 15 -27.70 -8.37 -16.04
C ALA A 15 -26.43 -7.50 -15.92
N CYS A 16 -25.30 -8.05 -15.44
CA CYS A 16 -24.06 -7.30 -15.25
C CYS A 16 -22.94 -7.72 -16.23
N ALA A 17 -23.30 -8.35 -17.36
CA ALA A 17 -22.34 -8.82 -18.37
C ALA A 17 -22.36 -8.00 -19.68
N THR A 18 -23.18 -6.96 -19.78
CA THR A 18 -23.24 -6.05 -20.94
C THR A 18 -23.04 -4.60 -20.52
N GLN A 19 -21.85 -4.30 -20.00
CA GLN A 19 -21.30 -2.95 -20.07
C GLN A 19 -20.03 -3.03 -20.91
N GLU A 20 -20.20 -2.74 -22.20
CA GLU A 20 -19.11 -2.40 -23.10
C GLU A 20 -18.29 -1.29 -22.44
N ALA A 21 -17.08 -1.61 -22.00
CA ALA A 21 -16.18 -0.64 -21.38
C ALA A 21 -15.75 0.35 -22.47
N ALA A 22 -16.20 1.60 -22.36
CA ALA A 22 -15.62 2.71 -23.12
C ALA A 22 -14.09 2.72 -22.92
N PRO A 23 -13.28 3.07 -23.93
CA PRO A 23 -11.84 3.06 -23.80
C PRO A 23 -11.44 4.01 -22.66
N ALA A 24 -11.03 3.40 -21.55
CA ALA A 24 -10.61 4.13 -20.36
C ALA A 24 -9.40 4.98 -20.74
N ARG A 25 -9.55 6.30 -20.66
CA ARG A 25 -8.44 7.24 -20.70
C ARG A 25 -7.47 6.80 -19.62
N GLN A 26 -6.26 6.38 -19.99
CA GLN A 26 -5.24 5.94 -19.04
C GLN A 26 -5.02 7.06 -18.02
N ALA A 27 -5.48 6.82 -16.78
CA ALA A 27 -5.20 7.72 -15.68
C ALA A 27 -3.68 7.74 -15.47
N ALA A 28 -3.11 8.94 -15.38
CA ALA A 28 -1.69 9.08 -15.08
C ALA A 28 -1.37 8.30 -13.78
N ALA A 29 -0.35 7.43 -13.85
CA ALA A 29 0.06 6.66 -12.69
C ALA A 29 0.46 7.62 -11.55
N PRO A 30 0.06 7.35 -10.30
CA PRO A 30 0.50 8.15 -9.16
C PRO A 30 2.02 8.19 -9.14
N ALA A 31 2.59 9.37 -8.96
CA ALA A 31 4.04 9.51 -8.78
C ALA A 31 4.48 8.64 -7.60
N ALA A 32 5.49 7.79 -7.83
CA ALA A 32 6.01 6.92 -6.79
C ALA A 32 6.56 7.78 -5.64
N LYS A 33 6.03 7.61 -4.44
CA LYS A 33 6.55 8.26 -3.24
C LYS A 33 7.96 7.74 -2.97
N ALA A 34 8.89 8.66 -2.71
CA ALA A 34 10.23 8.28 -2.30
C ALA A 34 10.18 7.48 -0.98
N PRO A 35 11.05 6.48 -0.79
CA PRO A 35 11.16 5.78 0.49
C PRO A 35 11.53 6.74 1.62
N GLN A 36 10.91 6.59 2.78
CA GLN A 36 11.15 7.41 3.97
C GLN A 36 11.11 6.55 5.24
N CYS A 37 11.76 7.01 6.31
CA CYS A 37 11.74 6.35 7.61
C CYS A 37 10.89 7.12 8.61
N TRP A 38 9.92 6.46 9.24
CA TRP A 38 9.12 7.05 10.32
C TRP A 38 9.88 6.99 11.65
N SER A 39 9.94 8.09 12.39
CA SER A 39 10.39 8.08 13.78
C SER A 39 9.24 8.33 14.75
N GLY A 40 9.03 7.41 15.68
CA GLY A 40 8.04 7.57 16.76
C GLY A 40 8.39 8.73 17.70
N ASP A 41 9.67 8.90 18.02
CA ASP A 41 10.15 9.94 18.95
C ASP A 41 9.93 11.36 18.42
N HIS A 42 10.10 11.54 17.11
CA HIS A 42 9.97 12.85 16.46
C HIS A 42 8.59 13.06 15.82
N GLY A 43 7.75 12.01 15.78
CA GLY A 43 6.42 12.07 15.18
C GLY A 43 6.41 12.47 13.70
N ARG A 44 7.46 12.14 12.94
CA ARG A 44 7.59 12.53 11.53
C ARG A 44 8.35 11.52 10.68
N PHE A 45 8.18 11.63 9.36
CA PHE A 45 8.99 10.93 8.36
C PHE A 45 10.29 11.68 8.09
N PHE A 46 11.36 10.93 7.88
CA PHE A 46 12.67 11.40 7.49
C PHE A 46 13.03 10.81 6.12
N ASP A 47 13.72 11.60 5.31
CA ASP A 47 14.21 11.15 4.02
C ASP A 47 15.38 10.18 4.16
N VAL A 48 15.56 9.34 3.15
CA VAL A 48 16.75 8.47 3.04
C VAL A 48 18.02 9.33 3.08
N GLY A 49 18.99 8.89 3.88
CA GLY A 49 20.26 9.58 4.15
C GLY A 49 20.22 10.44 5.42
N ALA A 50 19.03 10.72 5.97
CA ALA A 50 18.92 11.42 7.25
C ALA A 50 19.51 10.59 8.39
N ARG A 51 20.13 11.27 9.36
CA ARG A 51 20.63 10.68 10.60
C ARG A 51 19.92 11.34 11.77
N THR A 52 19.57 10.55 12.76
CA THR A 52 18.93 11.05 13.98
C THR A 52 19.18 10.09 15.13
N THR A 53 18.87 10.53 16.34
CA THR A 53 18.85 9.68 17.52
C THR A 53 17.39 9.29 17.80
N ILE A 54 17.13 7.99 17.95
CA ILE A 54 15.84 7.40 18.33
C ILE A 54 16.08 6.53 19.56
N SER A 55 15.38 6.80 20.66
CA SER A 55 15.51 6.11 21.95
C SER A 55 16.95 6.05 22.47
N GLY A 56 17.75 7.09 22.20
CA GLY A 56 19.16 7.16 22.59
C GLY A 56 20.13 6.40 21.65
N VAL A 57 19.64 5.81 20.55
CA VAL A 57 20.46 5.12 19.55
C VAL A 57 20.62 5.98 18.31
N ASP A 58 21.87 6.19 17.89
CA ASP A 58 22.20 6.83 16.62
C ASP A 58 21.83 5.91 15.46
N VAL A 59 20.89 6.36 14.63
CA VAL A 59 20.42 5.62 13.45
C VAL A 59 20.53 6.47 12.18
N SER A 60 20.72 5.80 11.05
CA SER A 60 20.61 6.36 9.70
C SER A 60 19.38 5.80 8.99
N CYS A 61 18.61 6.66 8.33
CA CYS A 61 17.57 6.21 7.42
C CYS A 61 18.24 5.76 6.13
N GLU A 62 18.22 4.47 5.84
CA GLU A 62 18.86 3.91 4.66
C GLU A 62 17.85 3.23 3.76
N LYS A 63 18.11 3.29 2.45
CA LYS A 63 17.31 2.59 1.46
C LYS A 63 17.63 1.09 1.53
N THR A 64 16.59 0.25 1.54
CA THR A 64 16.77 -1.20 1.53
C THR A 64 17.34 -1.67 0.20
N THR A 65 17.98 -2.84 0.16
CA THR A 65 18.62 -3.39 -1.05
C THR A 65 17.64 -3.57 -2.22
N ASP A 66 16.38 -3.89 -1.94
CA ASP A 66 15.32 -3.97 -2.94
C ASP A 66 14.90 -2.61 -3.50
N GLY A 67 15.28 -1.53 -2.83
CA GLY A 67 15.10 -0.16 -3.25
C GLY A 67 13.67 0.37 -3.23
N LYS A 68 12.72 -0.38 -2.66
CA LYS A 68 11.31 0.04 -2.55
C LYS A 68 11.01 0.68 -1.21
N SER A 69 11.83 0.42 -0.20
CA SER A 69 11.62 0.84 1.18
C SER A 69 12.85 1.51 1.77
N ALA A 70 12.65 2.16 2.93
CA ALA A 70 13.73 2.67 3.76
C ALA A 70 13.54 2.17 5.19
N GLN A 71 14.65 1.95 5.90
CA GLN A 71 14.66 1.45 7.27
C GLN A 71 15.73 2.17 8.09
N TRP A 72 15.48 2.31 9.39
CA TRP A 72 16.48 2.77 10.34
C TRP A 72 17.55 1.69 10.53
N MET A 73 18.79 2.05 10.20
CA MET A 73 19.97 1.22 10.44
C MET A 73 20.73 1.81 11.62
N GLY A 74 21.04 0.98 12.61
CA GLY A 74 21.94 1.39 13.69
C GLY A 74 23.36 1.58 13.13
N LYS A 75 24.12 2.53 13.69
CA LYS A 75 25.56 2.54 13.46
C LYS A 75 26.14 1.18 13.91
N LYS A 76 26.84 0.49 13.01
CA LYS A 76 27.73 -0.60 13.42
C LYS A 76 28.79 0.03 14.32
N HIS A 77 28.94 -0.53 15.52
CA HIS A 77 29.90 -0.12 16.55
C HIS A 77 31.31 0.06 15.99
#